data_AF-A0A519S2U4-F1
#
_entry.id   AF-A0A519S2U4-F1
#
_cell.length_a   1.000
_cell.length_b   1.000
_cell.length_c   1.000
_cell.angle_alpha   90.00
_cell.angle_beta   90.00
_cell.angle_gamma   90.00
#
_symmetry.space_group_name_H-M   'P 1'
#
loop_
_entity.id
_entity.type
_entity.pdbx_description
1 polymer ?
#
loop_
_entity_poly.entity_id
_entity_poly.type
_entity_poly.pdbx_seq_one_letter_code
_entity_poly.pdbx_strand_id
1 'polypeptide(L)'
;YSFYWFISVYDAYQYTGDKSQVQQLYPRMQSLMQYVLGRRNPNGLLEGQAGDWVFIDWADGLSKQGEVSFEQLLFCRSLESMALCANLVGDTAGAATYQKLAADLKAKIFATYWNASKGALVHSQVNGQPTSNVTRYANMFAIFFNYLSSDQQQQVKQSVLLNPQVPKITTPYMRFYELEALCALGEQPYVLQEMKSYWGGMLDLGATSFWEEYDPTKKGTEHLAMYGRPFGKSLCHAWGASPIYLLGKYYLGVKPLTPGYATYEIVPNLGGLAWMEGTVPTPQGDITVAASPKQLKVKGAVGTGTLRFKSKSKPNCKGTVIQPKGNGQYELTLEKGREYVVTYQAL
;
A
#
# COMPACT_ATOMS: atom_id res chain seq x y z
N TYR A 1 5.85 1.97 14.39
CA TYR A 1 4.85 3.04 14.19
C TYR A 1 5.41 4.40 13.82
N SER A 2 6.53 4.86 14.39
CA SER A 2 7.15 6.15 14.02
C SER A 2 7.37 6.31 12.51
N PHE A 3 7.72 5.23 11.82
CA PHE A 3 7.88 5.23 10.36
C PHE A 3 6.58 5.54 9.60
N TYR A 4 5.47 4.91 9.99
CA TYR A 4 4.16 5.23 9.40
C TYR A 4 3.80 6.70 9.59
N TRP A 5 4.18 7.31 10.73
CA TRP A 5 3.93 8.73 10.96
C TRP A 5 4.67 9.60 9.93
N PHE A 6 5.97 9.38 9.68
CA PHE A 6 6.71 10.09 8.63
C PHE A 6 6.08 9.95 7.25
N ILE A 7 5.73 8.71 6.88
CA ILE A 7 5.13 8.38 5.59
C ILE A 7 3.77 9.08 5.46
N SER A 8 2.95 9.05 6.51
CA SER A 8 1.60 9.64 6.52
C SER A 8 1.59 11.15 6.33
N VAL A 9 2.60 11.88 6.81
CA VAL A 9 2.70 13.34 6.61
C VAL A 9 2.85 13.66 5.13
N TYR A 10 3.69 12.90 4.40
CA TYR A 10 3.85 13.10 2.97
C TYR A 10 2.64 12.58 2.18
N ASP A 11 2.06 11.45 2.56
CA ASP A 11 0.84 10.94 1.93
C ASP A 11 -0.31 11.94 2.07
N ALA A 12 -0.52 12.51 3.26
CA ALA A 12 -1.53 13.55 3.48
C ALA A 12 -1.33 14.74 2.53
N TYR A 13 -0.09 15.22 2.37
CA TYR A 13 0.23 16.25 1.38
C TYR A 13 -0.08 15.81 -0.07
N GLN A 14 0.26 14.58 -0.44
CA GLN A 14 -0.01 14.07 -1.79
C GLN A 14 -1.51 14.06 -2.12
N TYR A 15 -2.38 13.72 -1.16
CA TYR A 15 -3.83 13.70 -1.38
C TYR A 15 -4.49 15.08 -1.24
N THR A 16 -3.98 15.95 -0.37
CA THR A 16 -4.61 17.26 -0.06
C THR A 16 -4.02 18.42 -0.86
N GLY A 17 -2.76 18.34 -1.24
CA GLY A 17 -1.98 19.46 -1.77
C GLY A 17 -1.58 20.49 -0.71
N ASP A 18 -1.96 20.29 0.56
CA ASP A 18 -1.72 21.25 1.63
C ASP A 18 -0.29 21.14 2.18
N LYS A 19 0.55 22.10 1.81
CA LYS A 19 1.94 22.19 2.29
C LYS A 19 2.04 22.66 3.73
N SER A 20 1.00 23.30 4.29
CA SER A 20 1.06 23.93 5.60
C SER A 20 1.31 22.90 6.71
N GLN A 21 0.68 21.72 6.61
CA GLN A 21 0.91 20.60 7.53
C GLN A 21 2.38 20.17 7.53
N VAL A 22 2.99 20.03 6.35
CA VAL A 22 4.40 19.66 6.22
C VAL A 22 5.29 20.74 6.84
N GLN A 23 5.05 22.02 6.53
CA GLN A 23 5.82 23.15 7.05
C GLN A 23 5.78 23.23 8.58
N GLN A 24 4.60 23.05 9.18
CA GLN A 24 4.42 23.10 10.63
C GLN A 24 5.04 21.91 11.35
N LEU A 25 4.96 20.71 10.75
CA LEU A 25 5.46 19.49 11.37
C LEU A 25 6.96 19.27 11.13
N TYR A 26 7.54 19.87 10.09
CA TYR A 26 8.92 19.56 9.66
C TYR A 26 9.97 19.66 10.78
N PRO A 27 10.00 20.69 11.64
CA PRO A 27 10.96 20.73 12.74
C PRO A 27 10.82 19.53 13.71
N ARG A 28 9.58 19.08 13.96
CA ARG A 28 9.32 17.88 14.78
C ARG A 28 9.73 16.61 14.05
N MET A 29 9.49 16.54 12.73
CA MET A 29 9.96 15.44 11.89
C MET A 29 11.49 15.33 11.96
N GLN A 30 12.23 16.43 11.86
CA GLN A 30 13.69 16.44 11.98
C GLN A 30 14.14 15.91 13.34
N SER A 31 13.56 16.40 14.44
CA SER A 31 13.92 15.94 15.80
C SER A 31 13.67 14.43 16.00
N LEU A 32 12.55 13.90 15.50
CA LEU A 32 12.25 12.47 15.57
C LEU A 32 13.17 11.66 14.66
N MET A 33 13.50 12.17 13.47
CA MET A 33 14.40 11.48 12.55
C MET A 33 15.83 11.47 13.10
N GLN A 34 16.26 12.53 13.77
CA GLN A 34 17.53 12.56 14.50
C GLN A 34 17.56 11.50 15.61
N TYR A 35 16.49 11.38 16.39
CA TYR A 35 16.36 10.31 17.40
C TYR A 35 16.46 8.91 16.77
N VAL A 36 15.75 8.66 15.67
CA VAL A 36 15.83 7.37 14.95
C VAL A 36 17.25 7.11 14.43
N LEU A 37 17.87 8.10 13.76
CA LEU A 37 19.21 7.97 13.19
C LEU A 37 20.28 7.71 14.26
N GLY A 38 20.11 8.29 15.46
CA GLY A 38 20.97 8.08 16.61
C GLY A 38 20.82 6.71 17.29
N ARG A 39 19.78 5.94 16.95
CA ARG A 39 19.52 4.59 17.49
C ARG A 39 19.94 3.46 16.56
N ARG A 40 20.61 3.79 15.46
CA ARG A 40 21.20 2.77 14.59
C ARG A 40 22.33 2.06 15.31
N ASN A 41 22.42 0.76 15.09
CA ASN A 41 23.53 -0.07 15.57
C ASN A 41 24.82 0.23 14.76
N PRO A 42 25.96 -0.41 15.07
CA PRO A 42 27.20 -0.25 14.29
C PRO A 42 27.10 -0.65 12.82
N ASN A 43 26.14 -1.49 12.45
CA ASN A 43 25.84 -1.82 11.06
C ASN A 43 25.05 -0.68 10.37
N GLY A 44 24.62 0.36 11.07
CA GLY A 44 23.79 1.42 10.50
C GLY A 44 22.34 0.97 10.25
N LEU A 45 21.89 -0.14 10.85
CA LEU A 45 20.52 -0.64 10.81
C LEU A 45 19.84 -0.41 12.17
N LEU A 46 18.52 -0.57 12.20
CA LEU A 46 17.73 -0.45 13.42
C LEU A 46 17.44 -1.83 14.00
N GLU A 47 17.64 -1.95 15.30
CA GLU A 47 17.25 -3.09 16.13
C GLU A 47 16.41 -2.57 17.30
N GLY A 48 15.49 -3.39 17.80
CA GLY A 48 14.71 -3.04 18.99
C GLY A 48 15.62 -2.86 20.20
N GLN A 49 15.56 -1.71 20.86
CA GLN A 49 16.33 -1.46 22.08
C GLN A 49 15.41 -1.49 23.32
N ALA A 50 16.01 -1.34 24.50
CA ALA A 50 15.27 -1.27 25.75
C ALA A 50 14.19 -0.15 25.69
N GLY A 51 12.96 -0.52 26.04
CA GLY A 51 11.79 0.36 26.01
C GLY A 51 11.07 0.43 24.66
N ASP A 52 11.65 -0.09 23.57
CA ASP A 52 11.00 -0.11 22.26
C ASP A 52 10.02 -1.28 22.15
N TRP A 53 8.92 -1.07 21.42
CA TRP A 53 8.00 -2.13 21.01
C TRP A 53 8.06 -2.32 19.50
N VAL A 54 8.76 -3.37 19.06
CA VAL A 54 8.77 -3.81 17.66
C VAL A 54 7.50 -4.62 17.39
N PHE A 55 6.45 -3.94 16.94
CA PHE A 55 5.11 -4.52 16.80
C PHE A 55 4.96 -5.40 15.56
N ILE A 56 5.10 -4.83 14.36
CA ILE A 56 4.78 -5.43 13.05
C ILE A 56 3.29 -5.78 12.91
N ASP A 57 2.83 -6.82 13.60
CA ASP A 57 1.45 -7.32 13.52
C ASP A 57 1.12 -8.21 14.73
N TRP A 58 -0.17 -8.45 14.97
CA TRP A 58 -0.66 -9.48 15.89
C TRP A 58 -0.53 -10.87 15.26
N ALA A 59 0.70 -11.38 15.23
CA ALA A 59 1.03 -12.71 14.72
C ALA A 59 1.81 -13.52 15.76
N ASP A 60 1.23 -14.62 16.20
CA ASP A 60 1.84 -15.52 17.19
C ASP A 60 3.17 -16.10 16.67
N GLY A 61 4.20 -16.07 17.52
CA GLY A 61 5.54 -16.59 17.18
C GLY A 61 6.35 -15.72 16.22
N LEU A 62 5.89 -14.52 15.85
CA LEU A 62 6.64 -13.61 14.99
C LEU A 62 7.84 -13.02 15.75
N SER A 63 9.04 -13.50 15.42
CA SER A 63 10.31 -13.03 16.00
C SER A 63 10.45 -11.51 15.88
N LYS A 64 10.98 -10.87 16.92
CA LYS A 64 11.34 -9.44 16.93
C LYS A 64 12.85 -9.21 17.10
N GLN A 65 13.63 -10.28 16.98
CA GLN A 65 15.06 -10.26 17.28
C GLN A 65 15.87 -9.71 16.10
N GLY A 66 16.92 -8.97 16.44
CA GLY A 66 17.88 -8.44 15.48
C GLY A 66 17.31 -7.36 14.56
N GLU A 67 17.94 -7.23 13.39
CA GLU A 67 17.62 -6.21 12.40
C GLU A 67 16.49 -6.73 11.51
N VAL A 68 15.24 -6.46 11.89
CA VAL A 68 14.04 -6.93 11.16
C VAL A 68 13.91 -6.22 9.82
N SER A 69 13.82 -6.99 8.73
CA SER A 69 13.81 -6.46 7.35
C SER A 69 12.61 -5.53 7.06
N PHE A 70 11.47 -5.84 7.65
CA PHE A 70 10.26 -5.02 7.56
C PHE A 70 10.47 -3.61 8.15
N GLU A 71 11.10 -3.50 9.32
CA GLU A 71 11.38 -2.21 9.95
C GLU A 71 12.41 -1.42 9.13
N GLN A 72 13.39 -2.09 8.52
CA GLN A 72 14.36 -1.41 7.65
C GLN A 72 13.70 -0.84 6.39
N LEU A 73 12.76 -1.57 5.80
CA LEU A 73 11.96 -1.09 4.66
C LEU A 73 11.15 0.16 5.01
N LEU A 74 10.45 0.15 6.14
CA LEU A 74 9.70 1.30 6.62
C LEU A 74 10.61 2.48 6.95
N PHE A 75 11.80 2.22 7.52
CA PHE A 75 12.79 3.24 7.79
C PHE A 75 13.33 3.87 6.50
N CYS A 76 13.67 3.05 5.50
CA CYS A 76 14.07 3.52 4.16
C CYS A 76 13.00 4.41 3.55
N ARG A 77 11.73 3.96 3.59
CA ARG A 77 10.61 4.77 3.09
C ARG A 77 10.45 6.07 3.86
N SER A 78 10.68 6.06 5.17
CA SER A 78 10.63 7.27 6.01
C SER A 78 11.72 8.28 5.64
N LEU A 79 12.92 7.82 5.30
CA LEU A 79 14.00 8.68 4.80
C LEU A 79 13.64 9.28 3.42
N GLU A 80 13.03 8.50 2.52
CA GLU A 80 12.50 9.03 1.25
C GLU A 80 11.43 10.10 1.51
N SER A 81 10.48 9.85 2.43
CA SER A 81 9.47 10.83 2.83
C SER A 81 10.08 12.09 3.45
N MET A 82 11.11 11.95 4.29
CA MET A 82 11.84 13.09 4.85
C MET A 82 12.50 13.92 3.76
N ALA A 83 13.15 13.29 2.77
CA ALA A 83 13.77 14.00 1.65
C ALA A 83 12.73 14.79 0.83
N LEU A 84 11.56 14.20 0.59
CA LEU A 84 10.47 14.85 -0.10
C LEU A 84 9.90 16.03 0.70
N CYS A 85 9.68 15.86 2.01
CA CYS A 85 9.23 16.94 2.89
C CYS A 85 10.26 18.08 3.02
N ALA A 86 11.56 17.74 3.10
CA ALA A 86 12.65 18.71 3.14
C ALA A 86 12.64 19.62 1.90
N ASN A 87 12.46 19.03 0.70
CA ASN A 87 12.31 19.80 -0.53
C ASN A 87 11.09 20.73 -0.50
N LEU A 88 9.97 20.32 0.10
CA LEU A 88 8.75 21.13 0.18
C LEU A 88 8.92 22.39 1.05
N VAL A 89 9.80 22.33 2.04
CA VAL A 89 10.08 23.44 2.95
C VAL A 89 11.36 24.22 2.60
N GLY A 90 12.04 23.84 1.53
CA GLY A 90 13.27 24.52 1.06
C GLY A 90 14.56 24.09 1.80
N ASP A 91 14.54 23.02 2.58
CA ASP A 91 15.74 22.46 3.23
C ASP A 91 16.48 21.54 2.26
N THR A 92 17.24 22.14 1.34
CA THR A 92 17.97 21.41 0.29
C THR A 92 19.09 20.53 0.86
N ALA A 93 19.75 20.95 1.94
CA ALA A 93 20.81 20.18 2.60
C ALA A 93 20.24 18.93 3.31
N GLY A 94 19.13 19.09 4.04
CA GLY A 94 18.37 17.98 4.62
C GLY A 94 17.86 17.02 3.55
N ALA A 95 17.28 17.54 2.46
CA ALA A 95 16.81 16.72 1.35
C ALA A 95 17.92 15.82 0.77
N ALA A 96 19.09 16.39 0.48
CA ALA A 96 20.24 15.63 -0.03
C ALA A 96 20.74 14.58 0.98
N THR A 97 20.78 14.93 2.27
CA THR A 97 21.18 14.01 3.36
C THR A 97 20.24 12.82 3.45
N TYR A 98 18.93 13.06 3.53
CA TYR A 98 17.94 11.99 3.64
C TYR A 98 17.88 11.13 2.39
N GLN A 99 18.01 11.72 1.19
CA GLN A 99 18.07 10.97 -0.06
C GLN A 99 19.28 10.03 -0.11
N LYS A 100 20.45 10.50 0.34
CA LYS A 100 21.67 9.67 0.40
C LYS A 100 21.50 8.51 1.38
N LEU A 101 20.99 8.80 2.58
CA LEU A 101 20.72 7.78 3.60
C LEU A 101 19.70 6.73 3.12
N ALA A 102 18.63 7.16 2.43
CA ALA A 102 17.64 6.25 1.86
C ALA A 102 18.25 5.33 0.80
N ALA A 103 19.04 5.88 -0.13
CA ALA A 103 19.69 5.12 -1.18
C ALA A 103 20.66 4.07 -0.62
N ASP A 104 21.49 4.46 0.34
CA ASP A 104 22.47 3.57 1.00
C ASP A 104 21.76 2.46 1.79
N LEU A 105 20.70 2.81 2.54
CA LEU A 105 19.91 1.83 3.27
C LEU A 105 19.17 0.87 2.33
N LYS A 106 18.59 1.36 1.24
CA LYS A 106 17.92 0.51 0.24
C LYS A 106 18.88 -0.51 -0.35
N ALA A 107 20.08 -0.08 -0.75
CA ALA A 107 21.11 -1.00 -1.24
C ALA A 107 21.48 -2.05 -0.19
N LYS A 108 21.64 -1.63 1.07
CA LYS A 108 21.95 -2.54 2.19
C LYS A 108 20.83 -3.54 2.47
N ILE A 109 19.57 -3.13 2.44
CA ILE A 109 18.41 -4.03 2.62
C ILE A 109 18.47 -5.18 1.62
N PHE A 110 18.70 -4.90 0.34
CA PHE A 110 18.76 -5.96 -0.67
C PHE A 110 20.03 -6.79 -0.60
N ALA A 111 21.16 -6.23 -0.19
CA ALA A 111 22.38 -7.00 0.05
C ALA A 111 22.24 -7.96 1.25
N THR A 112 21.49 -7.55 2.29
CA THR A 112 21.35 -8.30 3.54
C THR A 112 20.22 -9.33 3.49
N TYR A 113 19.03 -8.94 3.03
CA TYR A 113 17.82 -9.74 3.24
C TYR A 113 17.35 -10.50 2.00
N TRP A 114 17.78 -10.12 0.80
CA TRP A 114 17.33 -10.81 -0.42
C TRP A 114 17.96 -12.19 -0.50
N ASN A 115 17.11 -13.22 -0.50
CA ASN A 115 17.53 -14.59 -0.68
C ASN A 115 17.08 -15.07 -2.07
N ALA A 116 18.03 -15.22 -2.98
CA ALA A 116 17.76 -15.57 -4.37
C ALA A 116 17.16 -16.98 -4.54
N SER A 117 17.56 -17.97 -3.73
CA SER A 117 17.00 -19.33 -3.83
C SER A 117 15.56 -19.41 -3.32
N LYS A 118 15.17 -18.51 -2.41
CA LYS A 118 13.79 -18.36 -1.94
C LYS A 118 12.97 -17.38 -2.79
N GLY A 119 13.62 -16.56 -3.62
CA GLY A 119 12.98 -15.48 -4.35
C GLY A 119 12.23 -14.52 -3.43
N ALA A 120 12.80 -14.20 -2.27
CA ALA A 120 12.13 -13.41 -1.22
C ALA A 120 13.12 -12.68 -0.31
N LEU A 121 12.63 -11.66 0.39
CA LEU A 121 13.30 -11.07 1.55
C LEU A 121 13.07 -11.95 2.78
N VAL A 122 14.14 -12.33 3.46
CA VAL A 122 14.05 -13.01 4.77
C VAL A 122 13.64 -12.03 5.87
N HIS A 123 13.15 -12.57 6.98
CA HIS A 123 12.50 -11.77 8.02
C HIS A 123 13.44 -10.83 8.78
N SER A 124 14.66 -11.29 9.08
CA SER A 124 15.58 -10.57 9.97
C SER A 124 17.04 -10.96 9.72
N GLN A 125 17.94 -10.20 10.32
CA GLN A 125 19.34 -10.57 10.49
C GLN A 125 19.65 -10.58 11.99
N VAL A 126 20.30 -11.64 12.48
CA VAL A 126 20.69 -11.79 13.90
C VAL A 126 22.19 -12.05 13.94
N ASN A 127 22.93 -11.26 14.72
CA ASN A 127 24.40 -11.37 14.83
C ASN A 127 25.10 -11.35 13.46
N GLY A 128 24.64 -10.49 12.54
CA GLY A 128 25.21 -10.38 11.20
C GLY A 128 24.88 -11.53 10.25
N GLN A 129 23.99 -12.45 10.63
CA GLN A 129 23.56 -13.57 9.78
C GLN A 129 22.06 -13.46 9.44
N PRO A 130 21.70 -13.39 8.14
CA PRO A 130 20.30 -13.42 7.71
C PRO A 130 19.62 -14.71 8.16
N THR A 131 18.43 -14.59 8.72
CA THR A 131 17.65 -15.74 9.15
C THR A 131 17.07 -16.49 7.95
N SER A 132 16.66 -17.74 8.14
CA SER A 132 16.05 -18.53 7.07
C SER A 132 14.54 -18.29 6.93
N ASN A 133 13.85 -17.76 7.94
CA ASN A 133 12.41 -17.54 7.89
C ASN A 133 12.02 -16.43 6.92
N VAL A 134 10.93 -16.66 6.18
CA VAL A 134 10.34 -15.69 5.25
C VAL A 134 8.94 -15.36 5.76
N THR A 135 8.65 -14.06 5.84
CA THR A 135 7.33 -13.54 6.23
C THR A 135 6.81 -12.59 5.16
N ARG A 136 5.49 -12.40 5.10
CA ARG A 136 4.84 -11.59 4.07
C ARG A 136 5.17 -10.09 4.16
N TYR A 137 5.42 -9.56 5.36
CA TYR A 137 5.47 -8.11 5.64
C TYR A 137 6.50 -7.33 4.80
N ALA A 138 7.78 -7.67 4.89
CA ALA A 138 8.82 -6.98 4.10
C ALA A 138 8.56 -7.12 2.59
N ASN A 139 8.17 -8.32 2.17
CA ASN A 139 7.95 -8.67 0.78
C ASN A 139 6.78 -7.91 0.15
N MET A 140 5.63 -7.81 0.83
CA MET A 140 4.46 -7.06 0.33
C MET A 140 4.77 -5.56 0.24
N PHE A 141 5.46 -4.98 1.23
CA PHE A 141 5.82 -3.56 1.23
C PHE A 141 6.83 -3.22 0.13
N ALA A 142 7.81 -4.10 -0.13
CA ALA A 142 8.78 -3.89 -1.19
C ALA A 142 8.13 -3.84 -2.59
N ILE A 143 6.96 -4.46 -2.79
CA ILE A 143 6.19 -4.39 -4.03
C ILE A 143 5.62 -2.98 -4.21
N PHE A 144 4.75 -2.51 -3.32
CA PHE A 144 4.05 -1.24 -3.52
C PHE A 144 4.90 0.01 -3.21
N PHE A 145 6.07 -0.16 -2.57
CA PHE A 145 7.12 0.87 -2.56
C PHE A 145 7.97 0.91 -3.84
N ASN A 146 7.76 -0.01 -4.78
CA ASN A 146 8.53 -0.14 -6.01
C ASN A 146 10.03 -0.34 -5.74
N TYR A 147 10.37 -1.20 -4.79
CA TYR A 147 11.75 -1.51 -4.44
C TYR A 147 12.29 -2.75 -5.15
N LEU A 148 11.40 -3.60 -5.66
CA LEU A 148 11.71 -4.81 -6.40
C LEU A 148 11.71 -4.56 -7.91
N SER A 149 12.61 -5.24 -8.63
CA SER A 149 12.50 -5.37 -10.09
C SER A 149 11.25 -6.15 -10.50
N SER A 150 10.85 -6.07 -11.77
CA SER A 150 9.71 -6.85 -12.29
C SER A 150 9.85 -8.36 -12.03
N ASP A 151 11.05 -8.91 -12.21
CA ASP A 151 11.31 -10.34 -11.97
C ASP A 151 11.20 -10.69 -10.48
N GLN A 152 11.78 -9.85 -9.60
CA GLN A 152 11.68 -10.04 -8.16
C GLN A 152 10.23 -9.94 -7.67
N GLN A 153 9.42 -9.04 -8.25
CA GLN A 153 8.00 -8.94 -7.96
C GLN A 153 7.25 -10.24 -8.30
N GLN A 154 7.53 -10.85 -9.47
CA GLN A 154 6.92 -12.13 -9.82
C GLN A 154 7.39 -13.27 -8.91
N GLN A 155 8.67 -13.29 -8.53
CA GLN A 155 9.19 -14.26 -7.57
C GLN A 155 8.48 -14.13 -6.23
N VAL A 156 8.43 -12.94 -5.64
CA VAL A 156 7.75 -12.67 -4.36
C VAL A 156 6.26 -13.01 -4.43
N LYS A 157 5.59 -12.72 -5.55
CA LYS A 157 4.18 -13.08 -5.75
C LYS A 157 3.97 -14.59 -5.54
N GLN A 158 4.80 -15.41 -6.17
CA GLN A 158 4.66 -16.86 -6.14
C GLN A 158 5.23 -17.50 -4.86
N SER A 159 6.42 -17.07 -4.42
CA SER A 159 7.11 -17.66 -3.28
C SER A 159 6.56 -17.20 -1.93
N VAL A 160 5.88 -16.04 -1.89
CA VAL A 160 5.40 -15.43 -0.64
C VAL A 160 3.89 -15.17 -0.65
N LEU A 161 3.38 -14.31 -1.53
CA LEU A 161 2.01 -13.78 -1.39
C LEU A 161 0.93 -14.83 -1.69
N LEU A 162 1.14 -15.62 -2.76
CA LEU A 162 0.24 -16.71 -3.16
C LEU A 162 0.68 -18.07 -2.60
N ASN A 163 1.77 -18.11 -1.81
CA ASN A 163 2.27 -19.34 -1.22
C ASN A 163 1.54 -19.67 0.09
N PRO A 164 0.77 -20.78 0.16
CA PRO A 164 0.07 -21.16 1.38
C PRO A 164 1.00 -21.61 2.51
N GLN A 165 2.27 -21.93 2.22
CA GLN A 165 3.26 -22.35 3.22
C GLN A 165 3.85 -21.17 4.01
N VAL A 166 3.70 -19.94 3.52
CA VAL A 166 4.09 -18.76 4.28
C VAL A 166 2.96 -18.40 5.25
N PRO A 167 3.25 -18.19 6.56
CA PRO A 167 2.23 -17.89 7.57
C PRO A 167 1.23 -16.84 7.10
N LYS A 168 -0.05 -17.12 7.34
CA LYS A 168 -1.16 -16.23 6.98
C LYS A 168 -1.27 -15.07 7.97
N ILE A 169 -1.89 -13.99 7.52
CA ILE A 169 -2.23 -12.84 8.35
C ILE A 169 -3.68 -12.97 8.81
N THR A 170 -3.91 -12.72 10.11
CA THR A 170 -5.23 -12.77 10.75
C THR A 170 -5.74 -11.40 11.18
N THR A 171 -5.04 -10.31 10.88
CA THR A 171 -5.52 -8.95 11.12
C THR A 171 -6.00 -8.28 9.83
N PRO A 172 -7.17 -7.60 9.82
CA PRO A 172 -7.54 -6.72 8.72
C PRO A 172 -6.49 -5.65 8.40
N TYR A 173 -5.71 -5.27 9.43
CA TYR A 173 -4.59 -4.33 9.34
C TYR A 173 -3.52 -4.75 8.34
N MET A 174 -2.92 -5.94 8.47
CA MET A 174 -1.89 -6.38 7.52
C MET A 174 -2.47 -7.00 6.26
N ARG A 175 -3.72 -7.50 6.31
CA ARG A 175 -4.49 -7.86 5.13
C ARG A 175 -4.68 -6.68 4.17
N PHE A 176 -4.77 -5.45 4.68
CA PHE A 176 -4.76 -4.24 3.87
C PHE A 176 -3.56 -4.23 2.92
N TYR A 177 -2.35 -4.34 3.47
CA TYR A 177 -1.10 -4.20 2.72
C TYR A 177 -0.80 -5.43 1.86
N GLU A 178 -1.19 -6.62 2.32
CA GLU A 178 -1.09 -7.86 1.54
C GLU A 178 -1.90 -7.76 0.25
N LEU A 179 -3.17 -7.37 0.38
CA LEU A 179 -4.07 -7.26 -0.76
C LEU A 179 -3.73 -6.05 -1.63
N GLU A 180 -3.19 -4.96 -1.05
CA GLU A 180 -2.62 -3.84 -1.82
C GLU A 180 -1.47 -4.31 -2.72
N ALA A 181 -0.54 -5.12 -2.20
CA ALA A 181 0.56 -5.66 -2.99
C ALA A 181 0.06 -6.55 -4.14
N LEU A 182 -0.93 -7.41 -3.88
CA LEU A 182 -1.54 -8.25 -4.91
C LEU A 182 -2.29 -7.41 -5.97
N CYS A 183 -3.02 -6.37 -5.56
CA CYS A 183 -3.63 -5.43 -6.48
C CYS A 183 -2.59 -4.70 -7.35
N ALA A 184 -1.46 -4.28 -6.78
CA ALA A 184 -0.35 -3.67 -7.51
C ALA A 184 0.25 -4.61 -8.56
N LEU A 185 0.14 -5.93 -8.35
CA LEU A 185 0.60 -6.98 -9.27
C LEU A 185 -0.47 -7.44 -10.28
N GLY A 186 -1.67 -6.86 -10.26
CA GLY A 186 -2.75 -7.19 -11.18
C GLY A 186 -3.63 -8.38 -10.76
N GLU A 187 -3.58 -8.79 -9.49
CA GLU A 187 -4.31 -9.96 -8.96
C GLU A 187 -5.70 -9.60 -8.38
N GLN A 188 -6.35 -8.54 -8.89
CA GLN A 188 -7.67 -8.09 -8.41
C GLN A 188 -8.75 -9.20 -8.37
N PRO A 189 -8.80 -10.17 -9.30
CA PRO A 189 -9.74 -11.29 -9.18
C PRO A 189 -9.54 -12.13 -7.92
N TYR A 190 -8.29 -12.45 -7.58
CA TYR A 190 -7.94 -13.15 -6.35
C TYR A 190 -8.26 -12.29 -5.12
N VAL A 191 -7.86 -11.01 -5.16
CA VAL A 191 -8.14 -10.07 -4.06
C VAL A 191 -9.64 -9.90 -3.82
N LEU A 192 -10.49 -9.94 -4.85
CA LEU A 192 -11.94 -9.84 -4.68
C LEU A 192 -12.49 -11.06 -3.92
N GLN A 193 -12.03 -12.27 -4.27
CA GLN A 193 -12.41 -13.49 -3.56
C GLN A 193 -11.98 -13.45 -2.10
N GLU A 194 -10.75 -13.02 -1.86
CA GLU A 194 -10.18 -12.83 -0.53
C GLU A 194 -10.96 -11.79 0.30
N MET A 195 -11.38 -10.67 -0.30
CA MET A 195 -12.21 -9.67 0.37
C MET A 195 -13.59 -10.23 0.73
N LYS A 196 -14.24 -10.92 -0.22
CA LYS A 196 -15.55 -11.54 0.01
C LYS A 196 -15.49 -12.61 1.09
N SER A 197 -14.43 -13.42 1.11
CA SER A 197 -14.25 -14.47 2.12
C SER A 197 -13.97 -13.88 3.50
N TYR A 198 -12.96 -13.01 3.61
CA TYR A 198 -12.47 -12.54 4.89
C TYR A 198 -13.43 -11.54 5.57
N TRP A 199 -13.89 -10.51 4.84
CA TRP A 199 -14.86 -9.55 5.41
C TRP A 199 -16.28 -10.09 5.38
N GLY A 200 -16.67 -10.87 4.37
CA GLY A 200 -17.96 -11.54 4.35
C GLY A 200 -18.10 -12.54 5.50
N GLY A 201 -17.02 -13.25 5.87
CA GLY A 201 -17.03 -14.13 7.04
C GLY A 201 -17.30 -13.39 8.35
N MET A 202 -16.80 -12.17 8.54
CA MET A 202 -17.20 -11.34 9.68
C MET A 202 -18.69 -10.97 9.64
N LEU A 203 -19.22 -10.63 8.47
CA LEU A 203 -20.65 -10.31 8.30
C LEU A 203 -21.54 -11.52 8.58
N ASP A 204 -21.16 -12.71 8.13
CA ASP A 204 -21.88 -13.97 8.38
C ASP A 204 -21.94 -14.31 9.88
N LEU A 205 -20.97 -13.82 10.66
CA LEU A 205 -20.92 -13.92 12.12
C LEU A 205 -21.67 -12.78 12.83
N GLY A 206 -22.36 -11.90 12.09
CA GLY A 206 -23.17 -10.82 12.64
C GLY A 206 -22.43 -9.49 12.86
N ALA A 207 -21.26 -9.29 12.26
CA ALA A 207 -20.56 -8.01 12.35
C ALA A 207 -21.36 -6.87 11.70
N THR A 208 -21.64 -5.81 12.45
CA THR A 208 -22.17 -4.54 11.93
C THR A 208 -21.11 -3.45 11.81
N SER A 209 -19.88 -3.76 12.23
CA SER A 209 -18.64 -3.00 12.10
C SER A 209 -17.47 -3.98 12.04
N PHE A 210 -16.36 -3.62 11.39
CA PHE A 210 -15.25 -4.56 11.21
C PHE A 210 -14.29 -4.58 12.39
N TRP A 211 -13.77 -5.78 12.67
CA TRP A 211 -13.09 -6.11 13.92
C TRP A 211 -11.59 -5.77 13.90
N GLU A 212 -10.98 -5.79 15.08
CA GLU A 212 -9.56 -5.59 15.28
C GLU A 212 -8.70 -6.73 14.72
N GLU A 213 -9.15 -7.96 14.91
CA GLU A 213 -8.50 -9.20 14.47
C GLU A 213 -9.60 -10.19 14.08
N TYR A 214 -9.37 -10.93 13.01
CA TYR A 214 -10.27 -11.98 12.56
C TYR A 214 -9.48 -13.16 12.01
N ASP A 215 -9.43 -14.23 12.80
CA ASP A 215 -9.01 -15.55 12.36
C ASP A 215 -10.26 -16.37 12.00
N PRO A 216 -10.46 -16.72 10.71
CA PRO A 216 -11.60 -17.53 10.27
C PRO A 216 -11.65 -18.95 10.85
N THR A 217 -10.59 -19.41 11.52
CA THR A 217 -10.55 -20.74 12.14
C THR A 217 -11.13 -20.78 13.55
N LYS A 218 -11.21 -19.62 14.21
CA LYS A 218 -11.90 -19.45 15.51
C LYS A 218 -13.40 -19.66 15.36
N LYS A 219 -14.09 -19.95 16.46
CA LYS A 219 -15.53 -20.23 16.50
C LYS A 219 -16.21 -19.52 17.67
N GLY A 220 -17.45 -19.06 17.44
CA GLY A 220 -18.31 -18.52 18.49
C GLY A 220 -17.63 -17.39 19.28
N THR A 221 -17.58 -17.53 20.61
CA THR A 221 -17.04 -16.50 21.51
C THR A 221 -15.52 -16.32 21.42
N GLU A 222 -14.79 -17.24 20.78
CA GLU A 222 -13.35 -17.08 20.56
C GLU A 222 -13.03 -15.83 19.74
N HIS A 223 -13.95 -15.39 18.86
CA HIS A 223 -13.77 -14.15 18.11
C HIS A 223 -13.85 -12.89 18.98
N LEU A 224 -14.41 -12.97 20.20
CA LEU A 224 -14.59 -11.81 21.09
C LEU A 224 -13.38 -11.58 22.00
N ALA A 225 -12.58 -12.63 22.21
CA ALA A 225 -11.45 -12.61 23.11
C ALA A 225 -10.21 -11.99 22.47
N MET A 226 -9.50 -11.15 23.23
CA MET A 226 -8.18 -10.63 22.91
C MET A 226 -7.52 -10.12 24.19
N TYR A 227 -6.20 -9.99 24.22
CA TYR A 227 -5.46 -9.45 25.37
C TYR A 227 -5.70 -10.21 26.69
N GLY A 228 -5.92 -11.53 26.61
CA GLY A 228 -6.22 -12.36 27.78
C GLY A 228 -7.58 -12.08 28.44
N ARG A 229 -8.49 -11.37 27.74
CA ARG A 229 -9.83 -11.02 28.25
C ARG A 229 -10.92 -11.58 27.33
N PRO A 230 -12.04 -12.12 27.87
CA PRO A 230 -13.08 -12.78 27.07
C PRO A 230 -13.80 -11.86 26.07
N PHE A 231 -13.84 -10.55 26.35
CA PHE A 231 -14.41 -9.52 25.47
C PHE A 231 -13.40 -8.41 25.20
N GLY A 232 -12.12 -8.78 25.13
CA GLY A 232 -11.03 -7.81 25.01
C GLY A 232 -10.84 -7.23 23.62
N LYS A 233 -11.43 -7.84 22.58
CA LYS A 233 -11.27 -7.42 21.19
C LYS A 233 -12.18 -6.24 20.85
N SER A 234 -11.66 -5.26 20.14
CA SER A 234 -12.54 -4.27 19.50
C SER A 234 -13.27 -4.86 18.30
N LEU A 235 -14.61 -4.85 18.33
CA LEU A 235 -15.46 -5.21 17.19
C LEU A 235 -15.78 -4.02 16.26
N CYS A 236 -15.16 -2.87 16.51
CA CYS A 236 -15.28 -1.68 15.67
C CYS A 236 -13.91 -1.00 15.63
N HIS A 237 -13.02 -1.50 14.78
CA HIS A 237 -11.67 -0.98 14.66
C HIS A 237 -11.46 -0.35 13.28
N ALA A 238 -10.87 0.85 13.24
CA ALA A 238 -10.66 1.60 11.99
C ALA A 238 -9.89 0.80 10.92
N TRP A 239 -8.84 0.06 11.33
CA TRP A 239 -8.07 -0.80 10.41
C TRP A 239 -8.85 -2.02 9.91
N GLY A 240 -10.08 -2.24 10.41
CA GLY A 240 -11.01 -3.24 9.92
C GLY A 240 -11.60 -2.88 8.56
N ALA A 241 -11.58 -1.61 8.18
CA ALA A 241 -12.26 -1.08 6.99
C ALA A 241 -11.40 -1.08 5.71
N SER A 242 -10.40 -1.96 5.60
CA SER A 242 -9.47 -2.03 4.47
C SER A 242 -10.11 -2.04 3.07
N PRO A 243 -11.28 -2.68 2.83
CA PRO A 243 -11.91 -2.68 1.51
C PRO A 243 -12.22 -1.29 0.96
N ILE A 244 -12.45 -0.28 1.81
CA ILE A 244 -12.70 1.11 1.36
C ILE A 244 -11.54 1.62 0.51
N TYR A 245 -10.30 1.45 1.00
CA TYR A 245 -9.11 1.87 0.29
C TYR A 245 -8.83 1.01 -0.95
N LEU A 246 -8.93 -0.31 -0.81
CA LEU A 246 -8.65 -1.25 -1.89
C LEU A 246 -9.58 -1.00 -3.08
N LEU A 247 -10.89 -0.90 -2.83
CA LEU A 247 -11.89 -0.65 -3.87
C LEU A 247 -11.69 0.72 -4.52
N GLY A 248 -11.44 1.78 -3.75
CA GLY A 248 -11.22 3.13 -4.30
C GLY A 248 -9.96 3.25 -5.15
N LYS A 249 -8.82 2.81 -4.61
CA LYS A 249 -7.51 3.02 -5.27
C LYS A 249 -7.20 1.97 -6.34
N TYR A 250 -7.67 0.72 -6.18
CA TYR A 250 -7.25 -0.40 -7.04
C TYR A 250 -8.36 -1.04 -7.89
N TYR A 251 -9.63 -0.81 -7.56
CA TYR A 251 -10.76 -1.23 -8.40
C TYR A 251 -11.29 -0.05 -9.21
N LEU A 252 -11.82 1.01 -8.58
CA LEU A 252 -12.10 2.26 -9.31
C LEU A 252 -10.81 2.82 -9.94
N GLY A 253 -9.67 2.58 -9.29
CA GLY A 253 -8.36 2.82 -9.87
C GLY A 253 -7.91 4.27 -9.79
N VAL A 254 -8.46 5.05 -8.86
CA VAL A 254 -8.22 6.50 -8.79
C VAL A 254 -7.10 6.82 -7.81
N LYS A 255 -6.06 7.53 -8.25
CA LYS A 255 -5.01 8.03 -7.36
C LYS A 255 -4.36 9.32 -7.85
N PRO A 256 -3.89 10.21 -6.94
CA PRO A 256 -3.18 11.42 -7.33
C PRO A 256 -1.78 11.09 -7.86
N LEU A 257 -1.41 11.68 -8.99
CA LEU A 257 -0.04 11.63 -9.52
C LEU A 257 0.78 12.82 -9.03
N THR A 258 0.13 13.95 -8.80
CA THR A 258 0.71 15.14 -8.17
C THR A 258 -0.18 15.62 -7.02
N PRO A 259 0.37 16.43 -6.09
CA PRO A 259 -0.32 16.83 -4.87
C PRO A 259 -1.70 17.46 -5.12
N GLY A 260 -2.67 17.08 -4.30
CA GLY A 260 -4.03 17.64 -4.34
C GLY A 260 -4.81 17.30 -5.61
N TYR A 261 -4.47 16.21 -6.28
CA TYR A 261 -5.08 15.79 -7.55
C TYR A 261 -4.93 16.80 -8.69
N ALA A 262 -3.89 17.66 -8.67
CA ALA A 262 -3.58 18.54 -9.80
C ALA A 262 -3.40 17.75 -11.10
N THR A 263 -2.78 16.58 -11.00
CA THR A 263 -2.86 15.49 -11.97
C THR A 263 -3.14 14.18 -11.27
N TYR A 264 -3.86 13.28 -11.94
CA TYR A 264 -4.25 11.98 -11.38
C TYR A 264 -4.38 10.93 -12.49
N GLU A 265 -4.45 9.67 -12.09
CA GLU A 265 -4.82 8.60 -13.00
C GLU A 265 -6.09 7.89 -12.55
N ILE A 266 -6.75 7.27 -13.53
CA ILE A 266 -7.85 6.35 -13.34
C ILE A 266 -7.48 5.06 -14.08
N VAL A 267 -7.32 3.96 -13.35
CA VAL A 267 -6.99 2.63 -13.89
C VAL A 267 -8.04 1.60 -13.42
N PRO A 268 -9.25 1.60 -14.02
CA PRO A 268 -10.34 0.76 -13.53
C PRO A 268 -10.02 -0.73 -13.74
N ASN A 269 -10.26 -1.54 -12.70
CA ASN A 269 -10.17 -2.98 -12.77
C ASN A 269 -11.38 -3.63 -12.10
N LEU A 270 -12.18 -4.36 -12.88
CA LEU A 270 -13.38 -5.03 -12.38
C LEU A 270 -13.06 -6.18 -11.43
N GLY A 271 -11.90 -6.83 -11.56
CA GLY A 271 -11.51 -7.95 -10.69
C GLY A 271 -12.55 -9.08 -10.62
N GLY A 272 -13.36 -9.27 -11.66
CA GLY A 272 -14.47 -10.24 -11.69
C GLY A 272 -15.86 -9.68 -11.37
N LEU A 273 -15.99 -8.40 -11.03
CA LEU A 273 -17.28 -7.72 -10.92
C LEU A 273 -17.94 -7.56 -12.30
N ALA A 274 -19.27 -7.72 -12.35
CA ALA A 274 -20.04 -7.47 -13.57
C ALA A 274 -20.11 -5.98 -13.92
N TRP A 275 -20.12 -5.13 -12.91
CA TRP A 275 -20.02 -3.68 -13.02
C TRP A 275 -19.58 -3.11 -11.66
N MET A 276 -19.10 -1.88 -11.67
CA MET A 276 -18.85 -1.08 -10.47
C MET A 276 -19.09 0.39 -10.76
N GLU A 277 -19.49 1.15 -9.74
CA GLU A 277 -19.64 2.59 -9.81
C GLU A 277 -19.26 3.19 -8.46
N GLY A 278 -18.57 4.32 -8.47
CA GLY A 278 -18.18 5.01 -7.25
C GLY A 278 -17.59 6.39 -7.49
N THR A 279 -17.43 7.09 -6.38
CA THR A 279 -16.94 8.46 -6.33
C THR A 279 -15.74 8.54 -5.39
N VAL A 280 -14.66 9.16 -5.86
CA VAL A 280 -13.46 9.43 -5.05
C VAL A 280 -13.38 10.94 -4.83
N PRO A 281 -13.49 11.40 -3.57
CA PRO A 281 -13.43 12.82 -3.27
C PRO A 281 -12.01 13.34 -3.43
N THR A 282 -11.89 14.60 -3.86
CA THR A 282 -10.63 15.35 -3.89
C THR A 282 -10.85 16.74 -3.28
N PRO A 283 -9.78 17.50 -2.96
CA PRO A 283 -9.92 18.81 -2.32
C PRO A 283 -10.79 19.82 -3.08
N GLN A 284 -10.84 19.73 -4.42
CA GLN A 284 -11.53 20.72 -5.27
C GLN A 284 -12.74 20.12 -6.03
N GLY A 285 -13.22 18.95 -5.62
CA GLY A 285 -14.36 18.26 -6.22
C GLY A 285 -14.11 16.78 -6.47
N ASP A 286 -15.10 16.10 -7.05
CA ASP A 286 -15.10 14.65 -7.10
C ASP A 286 -14.59 14.08 -8.42
N ILE A 287 -14.07 12.84 -8.36
CA ILE A 287 -13.81 11.99 -9.51
C ILE A 287 -14.81 10.83 -9.47
N THR A 288 -15.70 10.75 -10.46
CA THR A 288 -16.70 9.68 -10.59
C THR A 288 -16.23 8.67 -11.63
N VAL A 289 -16.36 7.38 -11.31
CA VAL A 289 -15.99 6.26 -12.18
C VAL A 289 -17.13 5.25 -12.18
N ALA A 290 -17.60 4.87 -13.37
CA ALA A 290 -18.42 3.68 -13.58
C ALA A 290 -17.78 2.79 -14.65
N ALA A 291 -17.79 1.49 -14.42
CA ALA A 291 -17.16 0.51 -15.30
C ALA A 291 -17.99 -0.76 -15.42
N SER A 292 -18.03 -1.30 -16.63
CA SER A 292 -18.57 -2.62 -16.98
C SER A 292 -17.69 -3.23 -18.07
N PRO A 293 -17.81 -4.52 -18.42
CA PRO A 293 -16.99 -5.15 -19.46
C PRO A 293 -17.05 -4.49 -20.84
N LYS A 294 -18.03 -3.61 -21.10
CA LYS A 294 -18.28 -2.97 -22.40
C LYS A 294 -18.16 -1.44 -22.38
N GLN A 295 -18.15 -0.82 -21.21
CA GLN A 295 -18.20 0.64 -21.09
C GLN A 295 -17.47 1.15 -19.85
N LEU A 296 -16.70 2.23 -20.01
CA LEU A 296 -16.18 3.07 -18.94
C LEU A 296 -16.83 4.44 -19.02
N LYS A 297 -17.25 4.97 -17.88
CA LYS A 297 -17.74 6.34 -17.73
C LYS A 297 -16.90 7.03 -16.66
N VAL A 298 -16.24 8.12 -17.02
CA VAL A 298 -15.37 8.86 -16.09
C VAL A 298 -15.61 10.36 -16.20
N LYS A 299 -15.55 11.04 -15.07
CA LYS A 299 -15.59 12.51 -14.98
C LYS A 299 -14.78 12.94 -13.77
N GLY A 300 -13.80 13.81 -13.98
CA GLY A 300 -13.08 14.47 -12.89
C GLY A 300 -13.45 15.94 -12.84
N ALA A 301 -13.91 16.41 -11.68
CA ALA A 301 -14.22 17.83 -11.47
C ALA A 301 -12.95 18.70 -11.29
N VAL A 302 -11.78 18.08 -11.17
CA VAL A 302 -10.50 18.72 -10.82
C VAL A 302 -9.40 18.29 -11.78
N GLY A 303 -8.30 19.05 -11.78
CA GLY A 303 -7.02 18.67 -12.39
C GLY A 303 -7.07 18.19 -13.84
N THR A 304 -5.99 17.54 -14.25
CA THR A 304 -5.90 16.79 -15.52
C THR A 304 -5.72 15.33 -15.22
N GLY A 305 -6.63 14.50 -15.73
CA GLY A 305 -6.61 13.05 -15.50
C GLY A 305 -5.97 12.28 -16.64
N THR A 306 -5.53 11.07 -16.34
CA THR A 306 -5.16 10.06 -17.34
C THR A 306 -5.93 8.77 -17.08
N LEU A 307 -6.86 8.43 -17.97
CA LEU A 307 -7.53 7.13 -17.97
C LEU A 307 -6.64 6.09 -18.67
N ARG A 308 -6.24 5.04 -17.97
CA ARG A 308 -5.51 3.88 -18.53
C ARG A 308 -6.37 2.63 -18.41
N PHE A 309 -6.48 1.87 -19.49
CA PHE A 309 -7.29 0.65 -19.52
C PHE A 309 -6.80 -0.31 -20.60
N LYS A 310 -7.23 -1.57 -20.49
CA LYS A 310 -6.96 -2.62 -21.48
C LYS A 310 -8.22 -2.95 -22.26
N SER A 311 -8.07 -3.24 -23.55
CA SER A 311 -9.20 -3.63 -24.41
C SER A 311 -8.80 -4.67 -25.45
N LYS A 312 -9.65 -5.66 -25.70
CA LYS A 312 -9.48 -6.68 -26.77
C LYS A 312 -9.71 -6.09 -28.16
N SER A 313 -10.54 -5.06 -28.25
CA SER A 313 -10.89 -4.37 -29.49
C SER A 313 -10.52 -2.88 -29.40
N LYS A 314 -10.43 -2.21 -30.56
CA LYS A 314 -10.16 -0.77 -30.61
C LYS A 314 -11.27 -0.01 -29.87
N PRO A 315 -10.98 0.68 -28.76
CA PRO A 315 -11.99 1.42 -28.02
C PRO A 315 -12.39 2.69 -28.78
N ASN A 316 -13.55 3.23 -28.41
CA ASN A 316 -14.11 4.45 -28.99
C ASN A 316 -14.63 5.39 -27.91
N CYS A 317 -14.38 6.69 -28.06
CA CYS A 317 -14.94 7.74 -27.21
C CYS A 317 -15.24 8.96 -28.08
N LYS A 318 -16.46 9.48 -28.02
CA LYS A 318 -16.90 10.59 -28.90
C LYS A 318 -16.11 11.87 -28.59
N GLY A 319 -15.65 12.54 -29.65
CA GLY A 319 -15.02 13.86 -29.56
C GLY A 319 -13.61 13.86 -28.92
N THR A 320 -12.94 12.72 -28.88
CA THR A 320 -11.55 12.61 -28.41
C THR A 320 -10.83 11.45 -29.09
N VAL A 321 -9.50 11.46 -29.05
CA VAL A 321 -8.66 10.39 -29.60
C VAL A 321 -8.07 9.59 -28.46
N ILE A 322 -8.30 8.27 -28.47
CA ILE A 322 -7.69 7.34 -27.51
C ILE A 322 -6.34 6.89 -28.07
N GLN A 323 -5.29 7.03 -27.27
CA GLN A 323 -3.92 6.68 -27.66
C GLN A 323 -3.64 5.20 -27.38
N PRO A 324 -3.27 4.39 -28.40
CA PRO A 324 -2.76 3.04 -28.15
C PRO A 324 -1.36 3.10 -27.54
N LYS A 325 -1.08 2.23 -26.57
CA LYS A 325 0.24 2.09 -25.92
C LYS A 325 0.92 0.74 -26.17
N GLY A 326 0.33 -0.10 -27.05
CA GLY A 326 0.77 -1.46 -27.32
C GLY A 326 0.20 -2.48 -26.34
N ASN A 327 0.30 -3.78 -26.66
CA ASN A 327 -0.17 -4.89 -25.81
C ASN A 327 -1.62 -4.75 -25.30
N GLY A 328 -2.51 -4.23 -26.15
CA GLY A 328 -3.93 -4.01 -25.81
C GLY A 328 -4.17 -2.89 -24.79
N GLN A 329 -3.17 -2.06 -24.48
CA GLN A 329 -3.29 -0.94 -23.55
C GLN A 329 -3.64 0.36 -24.28
N TYR A 330 -4.48 1.16 -23.65
CA TYR A 330 -4.99 2.42 -24.17
C TYR A 330 -4.93 3.50 -23.10
N GLU A 331 -4.73 4.74 -23.54
CA GLU A 331 -4.66 5.92 -22.69
C GLU A 331 -5.53 7.05 -23.25
N LEU A 332 -6.21 7.76 -22.35
CA LEU A 332 -7.01 8.93 -22.67
C LEU A 332 -6.77 10.03 -21.63
N THR A 333 -6.38 11.22 -22.10
CA THR A 333 -6.31 12.42 -21.25
C THR A 333 -7.71 12.93 -20.94
N LEU A 334 -7.96 13.23 -19.67
CA LEU A 334 -9.23 13.71 -19.15
C LEU A 334 -9.12 15.20 -18.82
N GLU A 335 -9.98 15.99 -19.46
CA GLU A 335 -10.15 17.42 -19.19
C GLU A 335 -11.07 17.64 -17.99
N LYS A 336 -10.76 18.68 -17.20
CA LYS A 336 -11.57 19.10 -16.05
C LYS A 336 -13.04 19.30 -16.43
N GLY A 337 -13.94 18.68 -15.66
CA GLY A 337 -15.39 18.87 -15.77
C GLY A 337 -16.05 18.14 -16.94
N ARG A 338 -15.27 17.56 -17.86
CA ARG A 338 -15.78 16.82 -19.02
C ARG A 338 -16.03 15.36 -18.66
N GLU A 339 -17.18 14.86 -19.08
CA GLU A 339 -17.52 13.44 -18.97
C GLU A 339 -17.06 12.68 -20.23
N TYR A 340 -16.48 11.51 -20.01
CA TYR A 340 -16.02 10.61 -21.07
C TYR A 340 -16.74 9.28 -20.95
N VAL A 341 -17.31 8.82 -22.07
CA VAL A 341 -17.93 7.51 -22.20
C VAL A 341 -17.16 6.73 -23.24
N VAL A 342 -16.40 5.75 -22.78
CA VAL A 342 -15.55 4.89 -23.59
C VAL A 342 -16.26 3.56 -23.80
N THR A 343 -16.53 3.21 -25.06
CA THR A 343 -16.92 1.85 -25.44
C THR A 343 -15.64 1.04 -25.66
N TYR A 344 -15.52 -0.10 -25.00
CA TYR A 344 -14.34 -0.97 -25.07
C TYR A 344 -14.74 -2.44 -24.87
N GLN A 345 -13.78 -3.35 -24.86
CA GLN A 345 -14.01 -4.76 -24.51
C GLN A 345 -12.97 -5.21 -23.47
N ALA A 346 -13.39 -5.37 -22.22
CA ALA A 346 -12.51 -5.79 -21.13
C ALA A 346 -11.78 -7.13 -21.43
N LEU A 347 -10.60 -7.29 -20.83
CA LEU A 347 -9.78 -8.50 -20.97
C LEU A 347 -10.40 -9.73 -20.30
#